data_AF-A0A1T4ZIR9-F1
#
_entry.id   AF-A0A1T4ZIR9-F1
#
_cell.length_a   1.000
_cell.length_b   1.000
_cell.length_c   1.000
_cell.angle_alpha   90.00
_cell.angle_beta   90.00
_cell.angle_gamma   90.00
#
_symmetry.space_group_name_H-M   'P 1'
#
loop_
_entity.id
_entity.type
_entity.pdbx_description
1 polymer ?
#
loop_
_entity_poly.entity_id
_entity_poly.type
_entity_poly.pdbx_seq_one_letter_code
_entity_poly.pdbx_strand_id
1 'polypeptide(L)' 'MDALHLAIAFYYKISLITADEGLAASAKVSGVPVQILRL' A
#
# COMPACT_ATOMS: atom_id res chain seq x y z
N MET A 1 -8.17 9.20 1.18
CA MET A 1 -7.85 8.31 2.33
C MET A 1 -6.66 7.42 2.02
N ASP A 2 -6.56 6.86 0.81
CA ASP A 2 -5.49 5.94 0.41
C ASP A 2 -4.08 6.54 0.50
N ALA A 3 -3.92 7.81 0.17
CA ALA A 3 -2.64 8.52 0.36
C ALA A 3 -2.22 8.59 1.84
N LEU A 4 -3.17 8.72 2.78
CA LEU A 4 -2.88 8.73 4.21
C LEU A 4 -2.48 7.32 4.69
N HIS A 5 -3.22 6.30 4.27
CA HIS A 5 -2.86 4.90 4.58
C HIS A 5 -1.48 4.54 4.04
N LEU A 6 -1.16 4.97 2.81
CA LEU A 6 0.15 4.77 2.22
C LEU A 6 1.26 5.51 2.99
N ALA A 7 1.02 6.76 3.39
CA ALA A 7 1.98 7.54 4.17
C ALA A 7 2.28 6.90 5.52
N ILE A 8 1.25 6.38 6.21
CA ILE A 8 1.40 5.63 7.46
C ILE A 8 2.21 4.36 7.21
N ALA A 9 1.86 3.57 6.19
CA ALA A 9 2.58 2.33 5.87
C ALA A 9 4.05 2.57 5.54
N PHE A 10 4.35 3.63 4.79
CA PHE A 10 5.72 4.04 4.47
C PHE A 10 6.49 4.47 5.72
N TYR A 11 5.93 5.38 6.53
CA TYR A 11 6.62 5.93 7.70
C TYR A 11 6.94 4.86 8.74
N TYR A 12 5.99 3.96 9.00
CA TYR A 12 6.14 2.90 10.00
C TYR A 12 6.71 1.59 9.44
N LYS A 13 7.07 1.53 8.15
CA LYS A 13 7.57 0.33 7.46
C LYS A 13 6.63 -0.87 7.59
N ILE A 14 5.32 -0.62 7.54
CA ILE A 14 4.29 -1.65 7.62
C ILE A 14 4.01 -2.18 6.20
N SER A 15 3.81 -3.49 6.08
CA SER A 15 3.37 -4.11 4.83
C SER A 15 1.88 -3.81 4.59
N LEU A 16 1.55 -3.33 3.40
CA LEU A 16 0.19 -3.01 3.00
C LEU A 16 -0.50 -4.24 2.41
N ILE A 17 -1.69 -4.59 2.88
CA ILE A 17 -2.52 -5.64 2.29
C ILE A 17 -3.79 -4.99 1.79
N THR A 18 -4.06 -5.06 0.49
CA THR A 18 -5.22 -4.39 -0.12
C THR A 18 -5.76 -5.17 -1.32
N ALA A 19 -7.05 -5.05 -1.60
CA ALA A 19 -7.66 -5.51 -2.86
C ALA A 19 -7.72 -4.39 -3.92
N ASP A 20 -7.36 -3.16 -3.54
CA ASP A 20 -7.35 -1.99 -4.42
C ASP A 20 -6.06 -1.95 -5.24
N GLU A 21 -6.20 -2.09 -6.57
CA GLU A 21 -5.07 -2.08 -7.49
C GLU A 21 -4.36 -0.72 -7.60
N GLY A 22 -5.09 0.39 -7.47
CA GLY A 22 -4.54 1.75 -7.53
C GLY A 22 -3.68 2.08 -6.32
N LEU A 23 -4.15 1.70 -5.13
CA LEU A 23 -3.37 1.81 -3.91
C LEU A 23 -2.16 0.86 -3.93
N ALA A 24 -2.31 -0.36 -4.45
CA ALA A 24 -1.19 -1.29 -4.59
C ALA A 24 -0.12 -0.78 -5.55
N ALA A 25 -0.51 -0.17 -6.68
CA ALA A 25 0.42 0.47 -7.60
C ALA A 25 1.18 1.61 -6.91
N SER A 26 0.47 2.47 -6.18
CA SER A 26 1.08 3.58 -5.43
C SER A 26 2.05 3.09 -4.35
N ALA A 27 1.72 1.99 -3.66
CA ALA A 27 2.60 1.37 -2.67
C ALA A 27 3.91 0.85 -3.28
N LYS A 28 3.84 0.20 -4.45
CA LYS A 28 5.03 -0.29 -5.17
C LYS A 28 5.97 0.86 -5.56
N VAL A 29 5.43 1.95 -6.12
CA VAL A 29 6.23 3.11 -6.52
C VAL A 29 6.92 3.75 -5.32
N SER A 30 6.22 3.83 -4.18
CA SER A 30 6.76 4.39 -2.93
C SER A 30 7.66 3.44 -2.15
N GLY A 31 7.93 2.22 -2.65
CA GLY A 31 8.77 1.23 -1.98
C GLY A 31 8.16 0.63 -0.71
N VAL A 32 6.84 0.73 -0.55
CA VAL A 32 6.11 0.10 0.55
C VAL A 32 5.85 -1.36 0.17
N PRO A 33 6.22 -2.34 1.02
CA PRO A 33 5.87 -3.74 0.78
C PRO A 33 4.34 -3.87 0.66
N VAL A 34 3.86 -4.51 -0.41
CA VAL A 34 2.41 -4.63 -0.65
C VAL A 34 2.03 -6.02 -1.16
N GLN A 35 0.94 -6.56 -0.61
CA GLN A 35 0.30 -7.78 -1.05
C GLN A 35 -1.12 -7.48 -1.55
N ILE A 36 -1.43 -7.93 -2.76
CA ILE A 36 -2.75 -7.75 -3.36
C ILE A 36 -3.63 -8.96 -3.01
N LEU A 37 -4.78 -8.71 -2.40
CA LEU A 37 -5.82 -9.71 -2.21
C LEU A 37 -6.67 -9.80 -3.47
N ARG A 38 -6.55 -10.90 -4.22
CA ARG A 38 -7.49 -11.27 -5.28
C ARG A 38 -8.49 -12.28 -4.70
N LEU A 39 -9.76 -11.93 -4.76
CA LEU A 39 -10.89 -12.82 -4.52
C LEU A 39 -11.32 -13.49 -5.84
#